data_AF-A0A9P6FIQ8-F1
#
_entry.id   AF-A0A9P6FIQ8-F1
#
_cell.length_a   1.000
_cell.length_b   1.000
_cell.length_c   1.000
_cell.angle_alpha   90.00
_cell.angle_beta   90.00
_cell.angle_gamma   90.00
#
_symmetry.space_group_name_H-M   'P 1'
#
loop_
_entity.id
_entity.type
_entity.pdbx_description
1 polymer ?
#
loop_
_entity_poly.entity_id
_entity_poly.type
_entity_poly.pdbx_seq_one_letter_code
_entity_poly.pdbx_strand_id
1 'polypeptide(L)'
;AVSAPAVSATVAVASAPAPVPALAAKPVQGSEEWRKIRRDNHKEVERRRRENINDGITQLAELVPNSEKNKGAILKQAVKYIESIEEANKKLMADIEAGSSTKLDLDKALVEKSILKTSLESLKVEHEQLKRDLDALKGQLNEESDEHTSKRQRTE
;
A
#
# COMPACT_ATOMS: atom_id res chain seq x y z
N ALA A 1 47.75 32.59 57.44
CA ALA A 1 48.99 33.16 56.86
C ALA A 1 49.35 32.29 55.67
N VAL A 2 49.48 32.77 54.43
CA VAL A 2 50.54 33.65 53.92
C VAL A 2 50.01 34.21 52.58
N SER A 3 49.70 35.51 52.51
CA SER A 3 50.46 36.56 51.81
C SER A 3 50.21 36.67 50.30
N ALA A 4 49.64 37.81 49.89
CA ALA A 4 49.62 38.33 48.53
C ALA A 4 51.05 38.74 48.08
N PRO A 5 51.23 38.98 46.78
CA PRO A 5 51.66 40.33 46.40
C PRO A 5 50.97 40.88 45.15
N ALA A 6 50.97 42.22 45.09
CA ALA A 6 50.49 43.06 44.01
C ALA A 6 51.54 43.28 42.91
N VAL A 7 51.10 43.39 41.66
CA VAL A 7 51.79 44.10 40.57
C VAL A 7 50.71 44.69 39.64
N SER A 8 50.48 45.99 39.69
CA SER A 8 51.12 47.09 38.94
C SER A 8 50.60 47.22 37.51
N ALA A 9 49.91 48.35 37.30
CA ALA A 9 49.26 48.77 36.07
C ALA A 9 50.25 49.26 35.02
N THR A 10 50.00 48.95 33.75
CA THR A 10 50.49 49.71 32.61
C THR A 10 49.38 49.93 31.60
N VAL A 11 49.34 51.16 31.09
CA VAL A 11 48.30 51.76 30.26
C VAL A 11 48.42 51.25 28.82
N ALA A 12 47.30 50.82 28.23
CA ALA A 12 47.19 50.60 26.78
C ALA A 12 46.25 51.64 26.16
N VAL A 13 46.84 52.36 25.22
CA VAL A 13 46.36 53.45 24.37
C VAL A 13 45.01 53.18 23.68
N ALA A 14 44.23 54.26 23.56
CA ALA A 14 42.98 54.35 22.84
C ALA A 14 43.07 53.89 21.38
N SER A 15 42.13 53.03 20.97
CA SER A 15 41.75 52.84 19.58
C SER A 15 40.26 53.16 19.44
N ALA A 16 39.94 54.11 18.58
CA ALA A 16 38.60 54.60 18.29
C ALA A 16 37.62 53.46 17.87
N PRO A 17 36.31 53.59 18.16
CA PRO A 17 35.33 52.67 17.60
C PRO A 17 35.07 53.04 16.13
N ALA A 18 35.28 52.06 15.24
CA ALA A 18 34.87 52.13 13.85
C ALA A 18 33.32 52.29 13.75
N PRO A 19 32.79 52.96 12.71
CA PRO A 19 31.36 53.21 12.58
C PRO A 19 30.63 51.90 12.34
N VAL A 20 29.78 51.51 13.30
CA VAL A 20 28.75 50.49 13.11
C VAL A 20 27.87 50.88 11.92
N PRO A 21 27.61 49.99 10.95
CA PRO A 21 26.71 50.30 9.86
C PRO A 21 25.34 50.58 10.45
N ALA A 22 24.83 51.78 10.21
CA ALA A 22 23.53 52.23 10.69
C ALA A 22 22.48 51.18 10.35
N LEU A 23 21.98 50.50 11.39
CA LEU A 23 20.73 49.76 11.33
C LEU A 23 19.70 50.70 10.70
N ALA A 24 19.17 50.33 9.54
CA ALA A 24 18.13 51.08 8.86
C ALA A 24 17.03 51.40 9.86
N ALA A 25 16.99 52.65 10.33
CA ALA A 25 16.08 53.09 11.36
C ALA A 25 14.67 52.86 10.83
N LYS A 26 13.84 52.12 11.59
CA LYS A 26 12.44 51.88 11.21
C LYS A 26 11.80 53.25 10.97
N PRO A 27 11.22 53.50 9.78
CA PRO A 27 10.71 54.81 9.42
C PRO A 27 9.66 55.25 10.45
N VAL A 28 9.69 56.54 10.82
CA VAL A 28 8.79 57.11 11.83
C VAL A 28 7.33 56.84 11.45
N GLN A 29 6.55 56.28 12.38
CA GLN A 29 5.16 55.92 12.15
C GLN A 29 4.35 57.17 11.74
N GLY A 30 3.73 57.11 10.55
CA GLY A 30 3.01 58.24 9.94
C GLY A 30 3.81 59.04 8.90
N SER A 31 5.13 58.85 8.83
CA SER A 31 5.96 59.46 7.79
C SER A 31 5.58 58.97 6.39
N GLU A 32 5.95 59.75 5.37
CA GLU A 32 5.73 59.38 3.98
C GLU A 32 6.48 58.10 3.59
N GLU A 33 7.68 57.92 4.12
CA GLU A 33 8.49 56.71 3.94
C GLU A 33 7.84 55.48 4.60
N TRP A 34 7.27 55.65 5.80
CA TRP A 34 6.54 54.59 6.48
C TRP A 34 5.29 54.18 5.68
N ARG A 35 4.55 55.15 5.12
CA ARG A 35 3.41 54.88 4.23
C ARG A 35 3.84 54.19 2.94
N LYS A 36 4.97 54.58 2.34
CA LYS A 36 5.52 53.95 1.13
C LYS A 36 5.93 52.51 1.39
N ILE A 37 6.71 52.25 2.44
CA ILE A 37 7.15 50.90 2.82
C ILE A 37 5.97 49.99 3.11
N ARG A 38 4.95 50.48 3.82
CA ARG A 38 3.74 49.68 4.08
C ARG A 38 2.99 49.33 2.80
N ARG A 39 2.90 50.27 1.85
CA ARG A 39 2.26 50.04 0.54
C ARG A 39 3.05 49.03 -0.30
N ASP A 40 4.36 49.18 -0.35
CA ASP A 40 5.23 48.31 -1.15
C ASP A 40 5.30 46.91 -0.55
N ASN A 41 5.35 46.79 0.78
CA ASN A 41 5.22 45.51 1.47
C ASN A 41 3.87 44.84 1.19
N HIS A 42 2.76 45.58 1.23
CA HIS A 42 1.45 45.05 0.87
C HIS A 42 1.39 44.56 -0.59
N LYS A 43 2.01 45.29 -1.53
CA LYS A 43 2.11 44.85 -2.92
C LYS A 43 2.92 43.56 -3.06
N GLU A 44 4.03 43.47 -2.34
CA GLU A 44 4.92 42.31 -2.36
C GLU A 44 4.23 41.07 -1.79
N VAL A 45 3.48 41.21 -0.70
CA VAL A 45 2.68 40.12 -0.11
C VAL A 45 1.65 39.62 -1.13
N GLU A 46 0.93 40.52 -1.78
CA GLU A 46 -0.08 40.14 -2.78
C GLU A 46 0.55 39.54 -4.05
N ARG A 47 1.72 40.02 -4.47
CA ARG A 47 2.47 39.42 -5.59
C ARG A 47 2.84 37.98 -5.28
N ARG A 48 3.44 37.71 -4.11
CA ARG A 48 3.79 36.35 -3.67
C ARG A 48 2.57 35.44 -3.58
N ARG A 49 1.44 35.96 -3.07
CA ARG A 49 0.18 35.21 -3.03
C ARG A 49 -0.26 34.79 -4.43
N ARG A 50 -0.20 35.71 -5.41
CA ARG A 50 -0.57 35.43 -6.81
C ARG A 50 0.36 34.41 -7.46
N GLU A 51 1.66 34.50 -7.20
CA GLU A 51 2.65 33.54 -7.71
C GLU A 51 2.38 32.15 -7.15
N ASN A 52 2.21 32.02 -5.83
CA ASN A 52 1.90 30.73 -5.22
C ASN A 52 0.61 30.08 -5.79
N ILE A 53 -0.42 30.89 -6.07
CA ILE A 53 -1.64 30.40 -6.72
C ILE A 53 -1.36 29.94 -8.16
N ASN A 54 -0.57 30.71 -8.91
CA ASN A 54 -0.23 30.36 -10.29
C ASN A 54 0.61 29.10 -10.37
N ASP A 55 1.56 28.93 -9.45
CA ASP A 55 2.40 27.74 -9.36
C ASP A 55 1.55 26.52 -9.04
N GLY A 56 0.63 26.62 -8.08
CA GLY A 56 -0.32 25.54 -7.77
C GLY A 56 -1.21 25.14 -8.96
N ILE A 57 -1.70 26.11 -9.74
CA ILE A 57 -2.50 25.83 -10.95
C ILE A 57 -1.63 25.19 -12.04
N THR A 58 -0.36 25.58 -12.14
CA THR A 58 0.56 25.02 -13.14
C THR A 58 0.91 23.57 -12.83
N GLN A 59 1.21 23.26 -11.56
CA GLN A 59 1.42 21.87 -11.11
C GLN A 59 0.17 21.01 -11.34
N LEU A 60 -1.02 21.56 -11.09
CA LEU A 60 -2.27 20.84 -11.38
C LEU A 60 -2.43 20.55 -12.88
N ALA A 61 -2.00 21.46 -13.75
CA ALA A 61 -2.05 21.25 -15.19
C ALA A 61 -1.13 20.11 -15.65
N GLU A 62 0.01 19.90 -14.99
CA GLU A 62 0.95 18.81 -15.32
C GLU A 62 0.42 17.43 -14.95
N LEU A 63 -0.36 17.33 -13.87
CA LEU A 63 -0.95 16.06 -13.42
C LEU A 63 -2.20 15.67 -14.20
N VAL A 64 -2.91 16.64 -14.76
CA VAL A 64 -4.20 16.44 -15.41
C VAL A 64 -4.01 16.21 -16.91
N PRO A 65 -4.45 15.07 -17.47
CA PRO A 65 -4.34 14.80 -18.88
C PRO A 65 -5.19 15.77 -19.70
N ASN A 66 -4.66 16.19 -20.86
CA ASN A 66 -5.29 17.16 -21.77
C ASN A 66 -5.60 18.52 -21.12
N SER A 67 -4.74 18.98 -20.20
CA SER A 67 -4.91 20.30 -19.61
C SER A 67 -4.63 21.41 -20.64
N GLU A 68 -5.54 22.39 -20.71
CA GLU A 68 -5.38 23.58 -21.55
C GLU A 68 -4.59 24.68 -20.82
N LYS A 69 -4.18 25.73 -21.53
CA LYS A 69 -3.48 26.90 -20.92
C LYS A 69 -4.40 27.79 -20.07
N ASN A 70 -5.71 27.55 -20.05
CA ASN A 70 -6.68 28.37 -19.32
C ASN A 70 -6.88 27.86 -17.89
N LYS A 71 -6.61 28.72 -16.89
CA LYS A 71 -6.79 28.43 -15.46
C LYS A 71 -8.16 27.85 -15.13
N GLY A 72 -9.23 28.39 -15.72
CA GLY A 72 -10.60 27.90 -15.47
C GLY A 72 -10.86 26.52 -16.07
N ALA A 73 -10.26 26.21 -17.22
CA ALA A 73 -10.37 24.91 -17.86
C ALA A 73 -9.56 23.85 -17.09
N ILE A 74 -8.34 24.19 -16.65
CA ILE A 74 -7.49 23.32 -15.80
C ILE A 74 -8.26 22.88 -14.55
N LEU A 75 -8.87 23.83 -13.83
CA LEU A 75 -9.63 23.50 -12.62
C LEU A 75 -10.82 22.57 -12.90
N LYS A 76 -11.59 22.82 -13.96
CA LYS A 76 -12.72 21.96 -14.33
C LYS A 76 -12.26 20.56 -14.75
N GLN A 77 -11.17 20.48 -15.51
CA GLN A 77 -10.63 19.21 -15.98
C GLN A 77 -10.01 18.42 -14.83
N ALA A 78 -9.38 19.09 -13.86
CA ALA A 78 -8.87 18.48 -12.65
C ALA A 78 -9.97 17.79 -11.84
N VAL A 79 -11.10 18.47 -11.64
CA VAL A 79 -12.27 17.90 -10.93
C VAL A 79 -12.74 16.62 -11.62
N LYS A 80 -12.96 16.68 -12.95
CA LYS A 80 -13.37 15.51 -13.74
C LYS A 80 -12.34 14.37 -13.67
N TYR A 81 -11.05 14.72 -13.70
CA TYR A 81 -9.99 13.72 -13.67
C TYR A 81 -9.94 13.02 -12.31
N ILE A 82 -10.06 13.75 -11.21
CA ILE A 82 -10.14 13.18 -9.85
C ILE A 82 -11.34 12.23 -9.75
N GLU A 83 -12.53 12.65 -10.19
CA GLU A 83 -13.73 11.79 -10.21
C GLU A 83 -13.49 10.52 -11.05
N SER A 84 -12.85 10.64 -12.20
CA SER A 84 -12.53 9.48 -13.06
C SER A 84 -11.52 8.53 -12.43
N ILE A 85 -10.52 9.05 -11.70
CA ILE A 85 -9.53 8.24 -10.99
C ILE A 85 -10.20 7.51 -9.82
N GLU A 86 -11.07 8.19 -9.07
CA GLU A 86 -11.81 7.57 -7.97
C GLU A 86 -12.69 6.42 -8.46
N GLU A 87 -13.40 6.62 -9.57
CA GLU A 87 -14.23 5.58 -10.18
C GLU A 87 -13.37 4.42 -10.72
N ALA A 88 -12.27 4.72 -11.39
CA ALA A 88 -11.32 3.70 -11.87
C ALA A 88 -10.73 2.90 -10.70
N ASN A 89 -10.37 3.56 -9.59
CA ASN A 89 -9.89 2.89 -8.39
C ASN A 89 -10.95 1.99 -7.77
N LYS A 90 -12.20 2.45 -7.62
CA LYS A 90 -13.31 1.61 -7.12
C LYS A 90 -13.50 0.38 -7.99
N LYS A 91 -13.51 0.55 -9.32
CA LYS A 91 -13.61 -0.57 -10.26
C LYS A 91 -12.44 -1.54 -10.11
N LEU A 92 -11.21 -1.05 -10.04
CA LEU A 92 -10.02 -1.88 -9.85
C LEU A 92 -10.11 -2.68 -8.54
N MET A 93 -10.57 -2.07 -7.45
CA MET A 93 -10.75 -2.77 -6.18
C MET A 93 -11.81 -3.87 -6.28
N ALA A 94 -12.94 -3.62 -6.95
CA ALA A 94 -13.96 -4.64 -7.19
C ALA A 94 -13.44 -5.80 -8.06
N ASP A 95 -12.66 -5.49 -9.11
CA ASP A 95 -12.04 -6.50 -9.98
C ASP A 95 -11.03 -7.36 -9.19
N ILE A 96 -10.23 -6.75 -8.30
CA ILE A 96 -9.30 -7.45 -7.40
C ILE A 96 -10.06 -8.37 -6.44
N GLU A 97 -11.15 -7.88 -5.84
CA GLU A 97 -11.96 -8.67 -4.91
C GLU A 97 -12.60 -9.88 -5.61
N ALA A 98 -13.18 -9.67 -6.80
CA ALA A 98 -13.72 -10.76 -7.62
C ALA A 98 -12.63 -11.78 -8.01
N GLY A 99 -11.45 -11.30 -8.41
CA GLY A 99 -10.30 -12.16 -8.69
C GLY A 99 -9.83 -12.96 -7.48
N SER A 100 -9.84 -12.34 -6.29
CA SER A 100 -9.50 -13.02 -5.03
C SER A 100 -10.51 -14.11 -4.67
N SER A 101 -11.81 -13.82 -4.82
CA SER A 101 -12.89 -14.80 -4.57
C SER A 101 -12.77 -16.01 -5.49
N THR A 102 -12.60 -15.79 -6.79
CA THR A 102 -12.48 -16.89 -7.77
C THR A 102 -11.24 -17.76 -7.54
N LYS A 103 -10.11 -17.15 -7.15
CA LYS A 103 -8.90 -17.89 -6.76
C LYS A 103 -9.16 -18.78 -5.53
N LEU A 104 -9.82 -18.24 -4.51
CA LEU A 104 -10.17 -18.97 -3.29
C LEU A 104 -11.06 -20.18 -3.62
N ASP A 105 -12.07 -20.00 -4.46
CA ASP A 105 -12.97 -21.09 -4.88
C ASP A 105 -12.23 -22.17 -5.67
N LEU A 106 -11.28 -21.78 -6.52
CA LEU A 106 -10.42 -22.73 -7.23
C LEU A 106 -9.53 -23.53 -6.26
N ASP A 107 -8.90 -22.86 -5.28
CA ASP A 107 -8.06 -23.52 -4.27
C ASP A 107 -8.89 -24.53 -3.45
N LYS A 108 -10.12 -24.18 -3.07
CA LYS A 108 -11.06 -25.11 -2.41
C LYS A 108 -11.37 -26.33 -3.28
N ALA A 109 -11.71 -26.11 -4.55
CA ALA A 109 -12.03 -27.19 -5.49
C ALA A 109 -10.82 -28.13 -5.72
N LEU A 110 -9.59 -27.61 -5.73
CA LEU A 110 -8.38 -28.42 -5.83
C LEU A 110 -8.16 -29.32 -4.60
N VAL A 111 -8.39 -28.79 -3.40
CA VAL A 111 -8.32 -29.56 -2.15
C VAL A 111 -9.37 -30.66 -2.14
N GLU A 112 -10.63 -30.32 -2.45
CA GLU A 112 -11.72 -31.29 -2.53
C GLU A 112 -11.42 -32.40 -3.54
N LYS A 113 -10.95 -32.05 -4.75
CA LYS A 113 -10.52 -33.01 -5.77
C LYS A 113 -9.41 -33.94 -5.25
N SER A 114 -8.45 -33.40 -4.49
CA SER A 114 -7.37 -34.21 -3.90
C SER A 114 -7.91 -35.20 -2.88
N ILE A 115 -8.84 -34.78 -2.01
CA ILE A 115 -9.47 -35.65 -1.01
C ILE A 115 -10.26 -36.75 -1.70
N LEU A 116 -11.13 -36.39 -2.64
CA LEU A 116 -11.94 -37.35 -3.41
C LEU A 116 -11.06 -38.36 -4.16
N LYS A 117 -9.94 -37.91 -4.73
CA LYS A 117 -8.99 -38.80 -5.40
C LYS A 117 -8.39 -39.83 -4.44
N THR A 118 -8.03 -39.42 -3.23
CA THR A 118 -7.52 -40.32 -2.19
C THR A 118 -8.58 -41.32 -1.73
N SER A 119 -9.81 -40.87 -1.47
CA SER A 119 -10.92 -41.75 -1.10
C SER A 119 -11.29 -42.74 -2.20
N LEU A 120 -11.19 -42.31 -3.46
CA LEU A 120 -11.43 -43.18 -4.61
C LEU A 120 -10.37 -44.29 -4.71
N GLU A 121 -9.11 -43.97 -4.40
CA GLU A 121 -8.04 -44.97 -4.37
C GLU A 121 -8.24 -45.99 -3.23
N SER A 122 -8.59 -45.54 -2.02
CA SER A 122 -8.88 -46.46 -0.91
C SER A 122 -10.06 -47.38 -1.22
N LEU A 123 -11.13 -46.83 -1.80
CA LEU A 123 -12.32 -47.62 -2.13
C LEU A 123 -12.05 -48.64 -3.24
N LYS A 124 -11.17 -48.32 -4.20
CA LYS A 124 -10.70 -49.28 -5.21
C LYS A 124 -9.93 -50.43 -4.56
N VAL A 125 -9.04 -50.14 -3.62
CA VAL A 125 -8.28 -51.17 -2.91
C VAL A 125 -9.21 -52.08 -2.11
N GLU A 126 -10.19 -51.51 -1.39
CA GLU A 126 -11.20 -52.28 -0.66
C GLU A 126 -12.04 -53.17 -1.60
N HIS A 127 -12.47 -52.63 -2.74
CA HIS A 127 -13.22 -53.39 -3.74
C HIS A 127 -12.42 -54.57 -4.29
N GLU A 128 -11.15 -54.36 -4.64
CA GLU A 128 -10.26 -55.44 -5.09
C GLU A 128 -10.02 -56.48 -4.00
N GLN A 129 -9.94 -56.06 -2.73
CA GLN A 129 -9.80 -57.00 -1.61
C GLN A 129 -11.05 -57.85 -1.44
N LEU A 130 -12.23 -57.22 -1.36
CA LEU A 130 -13.51 -57.93 -1.25
C LEU A 130 -13.76 -58.88 -2.41
N LYS A 131 -13.33 -58.51 -3.62
CA LYS A 131 -13.42 -59.37 -4.80
C LYS A 131 -12.58 -60.64 -4.64
N ARG A 132 -11.33 -60.53 -4.16
CA ARG A 132 -10.48 -61.69 -3.86
C ARG A 132 -11.08 -62.58 -2.78
N ASP A 133 -11.59 -61.97 -1.70
CA ASP A 133 -12.20 -62.71 -0.60
C ASP A 133 -13.43 -63.48 -1.10
N LEU A 134 -14.27 -62.86 -1.94
CA LEU A 134 -15.44 -63.49 -2.54
C LEU A 134 -15.08 -64.66 -3.45
N ASP A 135 -14.01 -64.54 -4.24
CA ASP A 135 -13.51 -65.64 -5.08
C ASP A 135 -12.94 -66.78 -4.21
N ALA A 136 -12.27 -66.47 -3.10
CA ALA A 136 -11.74 -67.47 -2.17
C ALA A 136 -12.86 -68.26 -1.46
N LEU A 137 -13.89 -67.57 -0.95
CA LEU A 137 -15.05 -68.23 -0.32
C LEU A 137 -15.82 -69.11 -1.32
N LYS A 138 -15.98 -68.66 -2.57
CA LYS A 138 -16.60 -69.49 -3.63
C LYS A 138 -15.81 -70.76 -3.90
N GLY A 139 -14.48 -70.68 -3.91
CA GLY A 139 -13.60 -71.84 -4.05
C GLY A 139 -13.82 -72.85 -2.92
N GLN A 140 -13.79 -72.39 -1.66
CA GLN A 140 -14.03 -73.23 -0.49
C GLN A 140 -15.40 -73.90 -0.52
N LEU A 141 -16.46 -73.19 -0.92
CA LEU A 141 -17.80 -73.75 -1.01
C LEU A 141 -17.91 -74.85 -2.09
N ASN A 142 -17.19 -74.69 -3.20
CA ASN A 142 -17.14 -75.68 -4.26
C ASN A 142 -16.37 -76.93 -3.81
N GLU A 143 -15.25 -76.75 -3.12
CA GLU A 143 -14.46 -77.84 -2.51
C GLU A 143 -15.28 -78.62 -1.47
N GLU A 144 -16.00 -77.94 -0.56
CA GLU A 144 -16.90 -78.59 0.39
C GLU A 144 -18.03 -79.37 -0.29
N SER A 145 -18.61 -78.84 -1.37
CA SER A 145 -19.63 -79.56 -2.15
C SER A 145 -19.08 -80.80 -2.84
N ASP A 146 -17.88 -80.71 -3.42
CA ASP A 146 -17.20 -81.84 -4.06
C ASP A 146 -16.83 -82.92 -3.04
N GLU A 147 -16.43 -82.52 -1.83
CA GLU A 147 -16.14 -83.45 -0.74
C GLU A 147 -17.41 -84.11 -0.20
N HIS A 148 -18.51 -83.37 -0.08
CA HIS A 148 -19.80 -83.88 0.40
C HIS A 148 -20.47 -84.82 -0.62
N THR A 149 -20.34 -84.55 -1.91
CA THR A 149 -20.80 -85.45 -2.99
C THR A 149 -19.96 -86.73 -3.05
N SER A 150 -18.63 -86.61 -2.92
CA SER A 150 -17.71 -87.77 -2.86
C SER A 150 -17.98 -88.67 -1.65
N LYS A 151 -18.29 -88.09 -0.47
CA LYS A 151 -18.65 -88.86 0.74
C LYS A 151 -19.97 -89.61 0.55
N ARG A 152 -20.96 -89.02 -0.12
CA ARG A 152 -22.25 -89.68 -0.41
C ARG A 152 -22.14 -90.86 -1.40
N GLN A 153 -21.39 -90.71 -2.49
CA GLN A 153 -21.20 -91.80 -3.47
C GLN A 153 -20.46 -93.01 -2.90
N ARG A 154 -19.74 -92.84 -1.79
CA ARG A 154 -18.95 -93.90 -1.14
C ARG A 154 -19.75 -94.72 -0.12
N THR A 155 -20.97 -94.28 0.19
CA THR A 155 -21.84 -94.88 1.22
C THR A 155 -23.09 -95.57 0.67
N GLU A 156 -23.36 -95.47 -0.63
CA GLU A 156 -24.35 -96.28 -1.37
C GLU A 156 -23.65 -97.43 -2.13
#